data_AF-G4T8S4-F1
#
_entry.id   AF-G4T8S4-F1
#
_cell.length_a   1.000
_cell.length_b   1.000
_cell.length_c   1.000
_cell.angle_alpha   90.00
_cell.angle_beta   90.00
_cell.angle_gamma   90.00
#
_symmetry.space_group_name_H-M   'P 1'
#
loop_
_entity.id
_entity.type
_entity.pdbx_description
1 polymer ?
#
loop_
_entity_poly.entity_id
_entity_poly.type
_entity_poly.pdbx_seq_one_letter_code
_entity_poly.pdbx_strand_id
1 'polypeptide(L)'
;MFPTRRLLTTAKNVRGPKVSAERLGRTLEWLRQEPRPVLSSIRALKITYAARNDHFGARHFAKEDLPRISYANQQVDIKVDRPDPREDPEKVVEPVINVTFENGRQVTLNMAGKSSKHIMDELMALDQNLH
;
A
#
# COMPACT_ATOMS: atom_id res chain seq x y z
N MET A 1 46.50 20.61 -38.29
CA MET A 1 46.11 19.18 -38.47
C MET A 1 45.63 18.70 -37.11
N PHE A 2 44.31 18.67 -36.87
CA PHE A 2 43.72 18.27 -35.58
C PHE A 2 42.72 17.14 -35.83
N PRO A 3 42.79 16.01 -35.11
CA PRO A 3 41.84 14.93 -35.32
C PRO A 3 40.53 15.19 -34.58
N THR A 4 39.42 15.21 -35.31
CA THR A 4 38.05 15.31 -34.81
C THR A 4 37.68 14.04 -34.04
N ARG A 5 37.54 14.14 -32.72
CA ARG A 5 37.14 13.02 -31.85
C ARG A 5 35.61 12.88 -31.89
N ARG A 6 35.11 11.89 -32.65
CA ARG A 6 33.69 11.53 -32.73
C ARG A 6 33.28 10.84 -31.42
N LEU A 7 32.47 11.49 -30.59
CA LEU A 7 31.87 10.87 -29.42
C LEU A 7 30.71 9.97 -29.89
N LEU A 8 30.89 8.65 -29.77
CA LEU A 8 29.81 7.67 -29.93
C LEU A 8 29.05 7.60 -28.61
N THR A 9 27.89 8.25 -28.56
CA THR A 9 26.97 8.17 -27.42
C THR A 9 26.15 6.89 -27.55
N THR A 10 26.57 5.83 -26.87
CA THR A 10 25.80 4.58 -26.75
C THR A 10 24.57 4.81 -25.88
N ALA A 11 23.39 4.97 -26.50
CA ALA A 11 22.12 4.96 -25.80
C ALA A 11 21.88 3.57 -25.20
N LYS A 12 22.07 3.44 -23.87
CA LYS A 12 21.63 2.25 -23.12
C LYS A 12 20.10 2.19 -23.17
N ASN A 13 19.57 1.34 -24.02
CA ASN A 13 18.15 1.03 -24.11
C ASN A 13 17.72 0.27 -22.83
N VAL A 14 17.13 0.98 -21.86
CA VAL A 14 16.62 0.41 -20.60
C VAL A 14 15.30 -0.27 -20.90
N ARG A 15 15.33 -1.54 -21.30
CA ARG A 15 14.11 -2.35 -21.36
C ARG A 15 13.70 -2.66 -19.93
N GLY A 16 12.60 -2.05 -19.47
CA GLY A 16 11.95 -2.42 -18.22
C GLY A 16 11.62 -3.91 -18.16
N PRO A 17 11.40 -4.48 -16.97
CA PRO A 17 11.11 -5.90 -16.82
C PRO A 17 9.90 -6.30 -17.66
N LYS A 18 10.08 -7.29 -18.54
CA LYS A 18 8.97 -7.90 -19.30
C LYS A 18 8.05 -8.61 -18.30
N VAL A 19 6.94 -7.98 -17.92
CA VAL A 19 5.85 -8.64 -17.19
C VAL A 19 5.11 -9.52 -18.20
N SER A 20 5.14 -10.85 -18.02
CA SER A 20 4.42 -11.77 -18.91
C SER A 20 2.91 -11.69 -18.65
N ALA A 21 2.11 -11.88 -19.69
CA ALA A 21 0.65 -11.84 -19.61
C ALA A 21 0.08 -12.83 -18.57
N GLU A 22 0.73 -13.98 -18.39
CA GLU A 22 0.39 -15.00 -17.39
C GLU A 22 0.49 -14.48 -15.95
N ARG A 23 1.50 -13.66 -15.65
CA ARG A 23 1.69 -13.06 -14.31
C ARG A 23 0.60 -12.03 -14.02
N LEU A 24 0.22 -11.25 -15.03
CA LEU A 24 -0.88 -10.28 -14.93
C LEU A 24 -2.23 -10.99 -14.71
N GLY A 25 -2.49 -12.08 -15.43
CA GLY A 25 -3.70 -12.89 -15.24
C GLY A 25 -3.84 -13.37 -13.80
N ARG A 26 -2.77 -13.95 -13.24
CA ARG A 26 -2.74 -14.42 -11.85
C ARG A 26 -2.93 -13.30 -10.83
N THR A 27 -2.34 -12.12 -11.07
CA THR A 27 -2.55 -10.95 -10.20
C THR A 27 -4.00 -10.47 -10.25
N LEU A 28 -4.62 -10.43 -11.43
CA LEU A 28 -6.03 -10.03 -11.57
C LEU A 28 -6.98 -11.01 -10.90
N GLU A 29 -6.73 -12.32 -11.02
CA GLU A 29 -7.50 -13.35 -10.30
C GLU A 29 -7.44 -13.13 -8.79
N TRP A 30 -6.25 -12.90 -8.26
CA TRP A 30 -6.04 -12.61 -6.84
C TRP A 30 -6.73 -11.31 -6.38
N LEU A 31 -6.63 -10.23 -7.17
CA LEU A 31 -7.31 -8.96 -6.86
C LEU A 31 -8.84 -9.08 -6.89
N ARG A 32 -9.39 -9.99 -7.70
CA ARG A 32 -10.84 -10.23 -7.84
C ARG A 32 -11.40 -11.27 -6.88
N GLN A 33 -10.53 -11.94 -6.11
CA GLN A 33 -10.91 -12.99 -5.17
C GLN A 33 -11.95 -12.49 -4.15
N GLU A 34 -12.95 -13.31 -3.86
CA GLU A 34 -13.95 -13.04 -2.82
C GLU A 34 -13.42 -13.39 -1.42
N PRO A 35 -13.84 -12.68 -0.36
CA PRO A 35 -14.75 -11.53 -0.37
C PRO A 35 -14.05 -10.25 -0.88
N ARG A 36 -14.79 -9.40 -1.60
CA ARG A 36 -14.30 -8.11 -2.10
C ARG A 36 -14.39 -7.06 -0.99
N PRO A 37 -13.28 -6.43 -0.59
CA PRO A 37 -13.29 -5.41 0.45
C PRO A 37 -13.78 -4.08 -0.15
N VAL A 38 -15.09 -3.89 -0.25
CA VAL A 38 -15.69 -2.63 -0.71
C VAL A 38 -15.92 -1.72 0.49
N LEU A 39 -15.49 -0.46 0.40
CA LEU A 39 -15.63 0.58 1.41
C LEU A 39 -16.59 1.64 0.87
N SER A 40 -17.70 1.89 1.55
CA SER A 40 -18.74 2.83 1.09
C SER A 40 -18.60 4.22 1.70
N SER A 41 -18.12 4.31 2.94
CA SER A 41 -18.14 5.53 3.76
C SER A 41 -16.76 6.16 3.94
N ILE A 42 -15.71 5.44 3.53
CA ILE A 42 -14.31 5.86 3.67
C ILE A 42 -13.86 6.60 2.41
N ARG A 43 -13.30 7.79 2.60
CA ARG A 43 -12.74 8.64 1.54
C ARG A 43 -11.24 8.45 1.35
N ALA A 44 -10.50 8.33 2.45
CA ALA A 44 -9.05 8.23 2.42
C ALA A 44 -8.51 7.32 3.52
N LEU A 45 -7.43 6.61 3.20
CA LEU A 45 -6.70 5.72 4.10
C LEU A 45 -5.23 6.12 4.11
N LYS A 46 -4.71 6.52 5.26
CA LYS A 46 -3.27 6.73 5.46
C LYS A 46 -2.71 5.67 6.40
N ILE A 47 -2.00 4.70 5.84
CA ILE A 47 -1.32 3.65 6.59
C ILE A 47 0.11 4.11 6.88
N THR A 48 0.53 4.04 8.14
CA THR A 48 1.91 4.29 8.56
C THR A 48 2.43 3.05 9.26
N TYR A 49 3.58 2.51 8.85
CA TYR A 49 4.21 1.39 9.55
C TYR A 49 5.72 1.36 9.31
N ALA A 50 6.50 0.89 10.29
CA ALA A 50 7.95 0.78 10.13
C ALA A 50 8.35 -0.26 9.08
N ALA A 51 9.29 0.09 8.19
CA ALA A 51 9.76 -0.83 7.16
C ALA A 51 10.50 -2.06 7.72
N ARG A 52 11.15 -1.93 8.89
CA ARG A 52 12.07 -2.94 9.45
C ARG A 52 11.77 -3.48 10.86
N ASN A 53 10.68 -3.07 11.53
CA ASN A 53 10.27 -3.60 12.86
C ASN A 53 9.34 -4.83 12.84
N ASP A 54 9.08 -5.45 13.99
CA ASP A 54 8.20 -6.62 14.24
C ASP A 54 6.69 -6.38 13.98
N HIS A 55 6.33 -5.48 13.07
CA HIS A 55 4.93 -5.26 12.65
C HIS A 55 4.55 -6.18 11.48
N PHE A 56 4.71 -7.49 11.67
CA PHE A 56 4.44 -8.49 10.63
C PHE A 56 3.02 -8.37 10.07
N GLY A 57 2.02 -8.15 10.93
CA GLY A 57 0.63 -7.99 10.51
C GLY A 57 0.39 -6.76 9.64
N ALA A 58 0.97 -5.61 9.99
CA ALA A 58 0.87 -4.39 9.18
C ALA A 58 1.55 -4.55 7.81
N ARG A 59 2.71 -5.22 7.75
CA ARG A 59 3.39 -5.53 6.49
C ARG A 59 2.58 -6.48 5.63
N HIS A 60 2.04 -7.52 6.24
CA HIS A 60 1.21 -8.50 5.55
C HIS A 60 -0.05 -7.83 5.00
N PHE A 61 -0.70 -6.98 5.79
CA PHE A 61 -1.84 -6.17 5.36
C PHE A 61 -1.48 -5.26 4.17
N ALA A 62 -0.39 -4.50 4.27
CA ALA A 62 0.03 -3.61 3.19
C ALA A 62 0.41 -4.33 1.89
N LYS A 63 0.89 -5.58 1.99
CA LYS A 63 1.30 -6.38 0.84
C LYS A 63 0.14 -7.15 0.21
N GLU A 64 -0.71 -7.76 1.03
CA GLU A 64 -1.72 -8.71 0.57
C GLU A 64 -3.13 -8.08 0.49
N ASP A 65 -3.51 -7.34 1.53
CA ASP A 65 -4.88 -6.83 1.67
C ASP A 65 -5.06 -5.47 0.98
N LEU A 66 -4.07 -4.58 1.09
CA LEU A 66 -4.14 -3.23 0.57
C LEU A 66 -4.30 -3.15 -0.97
N PRO A 67 -3.60 -3.95 -1.79
CA PRO A 67 -3.83 -3.94 -3.23
C PRO A 67 -5.26 -4.36 -3.60
N ARG A 68 -5.85 -5.30 -2.85
CA ARG A 68 -7.24 -5.74 -3.05
C ARG A 68 -8.23 -4.63 -2.71
N ILE A 69 -8.00 -3.90 -1.60
CA ILE A 69 -8.80 -2.71 -1.22
C ILE A 69 -8.69 -1.64 -2.30
N SER A 70 -7.48 -1.32 -2.76
CA SER A 70 -7.28 -0.31 -3.81
C SER A 70 -7.97 -0.69 -5.13
N TYR A 71 -7.93 -1.97 -5.49
CA TYR A 71 -8.57 -2.47 -6.71
C TYR A 71 -10.10 -2.40 -6.62
N ALA A 72 -10.68 -2.73 -5.46
CA ALA A 72 -12.12 -2.68 -5.24
C ALA A 72 -12.65 -1.24 -5.09
N ASN A 73 -11.82 -0.31 -4.61
CA ASN A 73 -12.22 1.06 -4.26
C ASN A 73 -11.35 2.12 -4.95
N GLN A 74 -11.56 2.31 -6.25
CA GLN A 74 -10.76 3.25 -7.05
C GLN A 74 -10.94 4.73 -6.65
N GLN A 75 -12.01 5.05 -5.91
CA GLN A 75 -12.31 6.40 -5.43
C GLN A 75 -11.60 6.75 -4.10
N VAL A 76 -11.03 5.77 -3.40
CA VAL A 76 -10.41 5.98 -2.08
C VAL A 76 -8.95 6.39 -2.24
N ASP A 77 -8.56 7.52 -1.62
CA ASP A 77 -7.16 7.96 -1.60
C ASP A 77 -6.36 7.12 -0.59
N ILE A 78 -5.50 6.24 -1.08
CA ILE A 78 -4.70 5.34 -0.25
C ILE A 78 -3.23 5.81 -0.25
N LYS A 79 -2.74 6.17 0.92
CA LYS A 79 -1.34 6.58 1.16
C LYS A 79 -0.66 5.63 2.13
N VAL A 80 0.54 5.19 1.78
CA VAL A 80 1.35 4.29 2.60
C VAL A 80 2.67 4.98 2.94
N ASP A 81 2.86 5.25 4.22
CA ASP A 81 4.08 5.80 4.78
C ASP A 81 4.87 4.69 5.48
N ARG A 82 6.12 4.51 5.07
CA ARG A 82 6.98 3.40 5.50
C ARG A 82 8.37 3.91 5.86
N PRO A 83 8.48 4.71 6.94
CA PRO A 83 9.77 5.20 7.38
C PRO A 83 10.72 4.03 7.65
N ASP A 84 11.96 4.15 7.18
CA ASP A 84 13.03 3.22 7.55
C ASP A 84 13.59 3.67 8.91
N PRO A 85 13.50 2.84 9.97
CA PRO A 85 14.06 3.18 11.28
C PRO A 85 15.56 3.51 11.27
N ARG A 86 16.28 3.19 10.18
CA ARG A 86 17.69 3.59 10.02
C ARG A 86 17.88 5.07 9.73
N GLU A 87 16.87 5.74 9.16
CA GLU A 87 16.92 7.17 8.86
C GLU A 87 16.73 8.00 10.13
N ASP A 88 15.97 7.48 11.09
CA ASP A 88 15.70 8.10 12.38
C ASP A 88 15.56 7.02 13.47
N PRO A 89 16.68 6.63 14.11
CA PRO A 89 16.68 5.53 15.07
C PRO A 89 16.02 5.86 16.42
N GLU A 90 15.84 7.15 16.74
CA GLU A 90 15.14 7.57 17.97
C GLU A 90 13.61 7.58 17.78
N LYS A 91 13.14 7.60 16.53
CA LYS A 91 11.73 7.64 16.20
C LYS A 91 11.09 6.25 16.25
N VAL A 92 10.37 5.99 17.33
CA VAL A 92 9.48 4.82 17.43
C VAL A 92 8.28 5.04 16.51
N VAL A 93 8.22 4.28 15.41
CA VAL A 93 7.12 4.34 14.45
C VAL A 93 6.05 3.34 14.86
N GLU A 94 4.94 3.84 15.38
CA GLU A 94 3.78 3.01 15.66
C GLU A 94 3.02 2.68 14.37
N PRO A 95 2.59 1.42 14.20
CA PRO A 95 1.84 1.01 13.02
C PRO A 95 0.38 1.45 13.16
N VAL A 96 -0.04 2.45 12.39
CA VAL A 96 -1.38 3.05 12.48
C VAL A 96 -2.05 3.22 11.12
N ILE A 97 -3.38 3.13 11.09
CA ILE A 97 -4.22 3.50 9.94
C ILE A 97 -5.06 4.70 10.33
N ASN A 98 -4.87 5.82 9.63
CA ASN A 98 -5.77 6.96 9.73
C ASN A 98 -6.82 6.84 8.63
N VAL A 99 -8.06 6.62 9.04
CA VAL A 99 -9.24 6.51 8.20
C VAL A 99 -9.91 7.87 8.18
N THR A 100 -10.12 8.44 6.99
CA THR A 100 -10.92 9.64 6.78
C THR A 100 -12.21 9.25 6.08
N PHE A 101 -13.33 9.56 6.70
CA PHE A 101 -14.66 9.28 6.16
C PHE A 101 -15.16 10.43 5.28
N GLU A 102 -16.17 10.15 4.46
CA GLU A 102 -16.82 11.15 3.59
C GLU A 102 -17.40 12.33 4.37
N ASN A 103 -17.89 12.09 5.60
CA ASN A 103 -18.40 13.14 6.49
C ASN A 103 -17.30 14.01 7.14
N GLY A 104 -16.02 13.77 6.82
CA GLY A 104 -14.88 14.49 7.40
C GLY A 104 -14.41 13.96 8.76
N ARG A 105 -15.07 12.95 9.34
CA ARG A 105 -14.60 12.28 10.56
C ARG A 105 -13.29 11.56 10.28
N GLN A 106 -12.40 11.60 11.27
CA GLN A 106 -11.14 10.85 11.22
C GLN A 106 -11.09 9.86 12.38
N VAL A 107 -10.65 8.64 12.10
CA VAL A 107 -10.43 7.59 13.10
C VAL A 107 -9.05 7.00 12.90
N THR A 108 -8.29 6.90 13.97
CA THR A 108 -6.98 6.26 13.97
C THR A 108 -7.10 4.86 14.55
N LEU A 109 -6.72 3.85 13.77
CA LEU A 109 -6.62 2.46 14.18
C LEU A 109 -5.17 2.12 14.48
N ASN A 110 -4.91 1.51 15.64
CA ASN A 110 -3.62 0.92 15.95
C ASN A 110 -3.55 -0.51 15.38
N MET A 111 -2.49 -0.81 14.63
CA MET A 111 -2.20 -2.13 14.04
C MET A 111 -1.18 -2.95 14.84
N ALA A 112 -0.64 -2.43 15.94
CA ALA A 112 0.40 -3.08 16.71
C ALA A 112 -0.11 -4.41 17.29
N GLY A 113 0.64 -5.49 17.06
CA GLY A 113 0.27 -6.84 17.52
C GLY A 113 -0.94 -7.46 16.83
N LYS A 114 -1.58 -6.78 15.87
CA LYS A 114 -2.74 -7.31 15.14
C LYS A 114 -2.32 -8.09 13.90
N SER A 115 -3.10 -9.12 13.56
CA SER A 115 -2.96 -9.85 12.30
C SER A 115 -3.61 -9.09 11.15
N SER A 116 -3.23 -9.37 9.89
CA SER A 116 -3.81 -8.65 8.74
C SER A 116 -5.32 -8.88 8.62
N LYS A 117 -5.78 -10.10 8.90
CA LYS A 117 -7.21 -10.43 8.98
C LYS A 117 -7.94 -9.56 10.00
N HIS A 118 -7.39 -9.42 11.20
CA HIS A 118 -8.03 -8.62 12.26
C HIS A 118 -8.08 -7.13 11.89
N ILE A 119 -7.03 -6.61 11.25
CA ILE A 119 -7.00 -5.23 10.74
C ILE A 119 -8.07 -5.02 9.66
N MET A 120 -8.23 -5.99 8.75
CA MET A 120 -9.28 -5.95 7.73
C MET A 120 -10.67 -5.98 8.36
N ASP A 121 -10.92 -6.92 9.28
CA ASP A 121 -12.22 -7.06 9.94
C ASP A 121 -12.60 -5.77 10.70
N GLU A 122 -11.66 -5.15 11.41
CA GLU A 122 -11.87 -3.85 12.06
C GLU A 122 -12.17 -2.72 11.07
N LEU A 123 -11.45 -2.67 9.94
CA LEU A 123 -11.66 -1.65 8.92
C LEU A 123 -13.06 -1.78 8.28
N MET A 124 -13.47 -3.00 7.96
CA MET A 124 -14.80 -3.28 7.42
C MET A 124 -15.90 -2.98 8.44
N ALA A 125 -15.69 -3.31 9.72
CA ALA A 125 -16.62 -2.98 10.79
C ALA A 125 -16.79 -1.46 10.96
N LEU A 126 -15.72 -0.67 10.83
CA LEU A 126 -15.79 0.79 10.89
C LEU A 126 -16.57 1.39 9.72
N ASP A 127 -16.44 0.83 8.52
CA ASP A 127 -17.21 1.25 7.36
C ASP A 127 -18.71 0.95 7.53
N GLN A 128 -19.03 -0.23 8.07
CA GLN A 128 -20.42 -0.65 8.31
C GLN A 128 -21.11 0.18 9.40
N ASN A 129 -20.40 0.56 10.46
CA ASN A 129 -20.94 1.31 11.59
C ASN A 129 -21.26 2.79 11.29
N LEU A 130 -20.93 3.29 10.10
CA LEU A 130 -21.20 4.67 9.69
C LEU A 130 -22.41 4.83 8.75
N HIS A 131 -23.23 3.78 8.62
CA HIS A 131 -24.52 3.81 7.91
C HIS A 131 -25.66 4.30 8.80
#